data_AF-A0A6J6G2Y2-F1
#
_entry.id   AF-A0A6J6G2Y2-F1
#
_cell.length_a   1.000
_cell.length_b   1.000
_cell.length_c   1.000
_cell.angle_alpha   90.00
_cell.angle_beta   90.00
_cell.angle_gamma   90.00
#
_symmetry.space_group_name_H-M   'P 1'
#
loop_
_entity.id
_entity.type
_entity.pdbx_description
1 polymer ?
#
loop_
_entity_poly.entity_id
_entity_poly.type
_entity_poly.pdbx_seq_one_letter_code
_entity_poly.pdbx_strand_id
1 'polypeptide(L)' 'MLTMALAGRYVTKWAGHSAAVTEISSRFTKPVVVPAGVDVEITISAVIEEVSARQVKLDITAECAGVKVLGMAKATVSLL' A
#
# COMPACT_ATOMS: atom_id res chain seq x y z
N MET A 1 0.01 1.59 -13.04
CA MET A 1 1.01 1.36 -11.98
C MET A 1 0.58 0.19 -11.09
N LEU A 2 1.01 -1.04 -11.39
CA LEU A 2 0.46 -2.26 -10.77
C LEU A 2 0.74 -2.38 -9.26
N THR A 3 2.00 -2.21 -8.83
CA THR A 3 2.42 -2.34 -7.42
C THR A 3 1.62 -1.43 -6.47
N MET A 4 1.42 -0.16 -6.87
CA MET A 4 0.62 0.80 -6.09
C MET A 4 -0.87 0.43 -6.09
N ALA A 5 -1.39 -0.10 -7.20
CA ALA A 5 -2.78 -0.57 -7.24
C ALA A 5 -3.00 -1.77 -6.29
N LEU A 6 -2.03 -2.68 -6.16
CA LEU A 6 -2.08 -3.78 -5.19
C LEU A 6 -2.05 -3.26 -3.74
N ALA A 7 -1.21 -2.26 -3.45
CA ALA A 7 -1.19 -1.58 -2.14
C ALA A 7 -2.55 -0.91 -1.84
N GLY A 8 -3.13 -0.20 -2.81
CA GLY A 8 -4.47 0.37 -2.68
C GLY A 8 -5.55 -0.69 -2.46
N ARG A 9 -5.48 -1.83 -3.15
CA ARG A 9 -6.41 -2.95 -2.94
C ARG A 9 -6.30 -3.54 -1.54
N TYR A 10 -5.08 -3.67 -1.01
CA TYR A 10 -4.85 -4.11 0.37
C TYR A 10 -5.54 -3.16 1.37
N VAL A 11 -5.30 -1.85 1.24
CA VAL A 11 -5.89 -0.83 2.13
C VAL A 11 -7.41 -0.79 2.02
N THR A 12 -7.96 -0.77 0.80
CA THR A 12 -9.42 -0.72 0.59
C THR A 12 -10.12 -1.98 1.11
N LYS A 13 -9.48 -3.16 1.03
CA LYS A 13 -10.00 -4.39 1.63
C LYS A 13 -10.00 -4.32 3.16
N TRP A 14 -8.94 -3.76 3.76
CA TRP A 14 -8.87 -3.54 5.20
C TRP A 14 -9.91 -2.50 5.69
N ALA A 15 -10.09 -1.42 4.93
CA ALA A 15 -11.05 -0.34 5.23
C ALA A 15 -12.53 -0.75 5.02
N GLY A 16 -12.80 -1.89 4.39
CA GLY A 16 -14.16 -2.39 4.15
C GLY A 16 -14.86 -1.83 2.90
N HIS A 17 -14.51 -0.62 2.46
CA HIS A 17 -14.96 -0.07 1.17
C HIS A 17 -13.96 0.92 0.56
N SER A 18 -13.97 1.05 -0.76
CA SER A 18 -13.03 1.93 -1.47
C SER A 18 -13.25 3.42 -1.18
N ALA A 19 -14.49 3.84 -0.96
CA ALA A 19 -14.82 5.24 -0.70
C ALA A 19 -14.26 5.78 0.63
N ALA A 20 -13.84 4.91 1.56
CA ALA A 20 -13.18 5.34 2.80
C ALA A 20 -11.74 5.78 2.55
N VAL A 21 -11.07 5.28 1.50
CA VAL A 21 -9.67 5.63 1.24
C VAL A 21 -9.63 6.97 0.50
N THR A 22 -9.33 8.04 1.24
CA THR A 22 -9.37 9.41 0.74
C THR A 22 -8.05 9.84 0.09
N GLU A 23 -6.94 9.20 0.46
CA GLU A 23 -5.63 9.46 -0.10
C GLU A 23 -4.80 8.18 -0.19
N ILE A 24 -4.04 8.03 -1.27
CA ILE A 24 -2.95 7.07 -1.36
C ILE A 24 -1.78 7.71 -2.12
N SER A 25 -0.60 7.65 -1.54
CA SER A 25 0.62 8.19 -2.13
C SER A 25 1.76 7.20 -1.98
N SER A 26 2.72 7.24 -2.91
CA SER A 26 3.94 6.44 -2.83
C SER A 26 5.02 7.01 -3.74
N ARG A 27 6.28 6.63 -3.48
CA ARG A 27 7.41 6.82 -4.38
C ARG A 27 7.89 5.44 -4.82
N PHE A 28 8.06 5.24 -6.12
CA PHE A 28 8.69 4.02 -6.65
C PHE A 28 10.19 4.14 -6.47
N THR A 29 10.74 3.39 -5.52
CA THR A 29 12.16 3.48 -5.15
C THR A 29 13.01 2.40 -5.82
N LYS A 30 12.41 1.23 -6.09
CA LYS A 30 13.06 0.09 -6.77
C LYS A 30 12.05 -0.64 -7.65
N PRO A 31 12.50 -1.29 -8.75
CA PRO A 31 11.63 -2.09 -9.58
C PRO A 31 11.20 -3.38 -8.88
N VAL A 32 10.00 -3.87 -9.22
CA VAL A 32 9.62 -5.28 -9.03
C VAL A 32 10.12 -6.04 -10.25
N VAL A 33 11.16 -6.85 -10.10
CA VAL A 33 11.74 -7.62 -11.21
C VAL A 33 10.92 -8.88 -11.43
N VAL A 34 10.34 -9.04 -12.62
CA VAL A 34 9.53 -10.21 -13.00
C VAL A 34 10.13 -10.88 -14.23
N PRO A 35 10.91 -11.97 -14.06
CA PRO A 35 11.44 -12.73 -15.18
C PRO A 35 10.33 -13.39 -16.01
N ALA A 36 10.60 -13.67 -17.28
CA ALA A 36 9.64 -14.34 -18.15
C ALA A 36 9.30 -15.75 -17.62
N GLY A 37 8.00 -16.06 -17.54
CA GLY A 37 7.51 -17.36 -17.07
C GLY A 37 7.67 -17.60 -15.57
N VAL A 38 7.99 -16.57 -14.78
CA VAL A 38 8.15 -16.67 -13.33
C VAL A 38 7.15 -15.75 -12.64
N ASP A 39 6.35 -16.34 -11.75
CA ASP A 39 5.51 -15.57 -10.85
C ASP A 39 6.37 -14.98 -9.71
N VAL A 40 6.12 -13.72 -9.40
CA VAL A 40 6.85 -12.99 -8.35
C VAL A 40 5.87 -12.50 -7.30
N GLU A 41 6.15 -12.87 -6.05
CA GLU A 41 5.36 -12.45 -4.91
C GLU A 41 5.71 -11.02 -4.50
N ILE A 42 4.67 -10.27 -4.12
CA ILE A 42 4.81 -9.02 -3.40
C ILE A 42 4.11 -9.12 -2.05
N THR A 43 4.86 -8.85 -1.00
CA THR A 43 4.32 -8.78 0.36
C THR A 43 3.93 -7.34 0.65
N ILE A 44 2.66 -7.14 1.00
CA ILE A 44 2.13 -5.84 1.39
C ILE A 44 1.69 -5.90 2.85
N SER A 45 2.17 -4.94 3.64
CA SER A 45 1.77 -4.74 5.03
C SER A 45 1.55 -3.25 5.29
N ALA A 46 0.81 -2.93 6.34
CA ALA A 46 0.69 -1.57 6.81
C ALA A 46 0.64 -1.53 8.34
N VAL A 47 1.08 -0.41 8.89
CA VAL A 47 0.91 -0.07 10.31
C VAL A 47 0.12 1.22 10.41
N ILE A 48 -0.66 1.34 11.49
CA ILE A 48 -1.33 2.59 11.81
C ILE A 48 -0.27 3.58 12.32
N GLU A 49 -0.08 4.68 11.59
CA GLU A 49 0.85 5.74 11.95
C GLU A 49 0.19 6.79 12.86
N GLU A 50 -1.06 7.14 12.57
CA GLU A 50 -1.82 8.16 13.29
C GLU A 50 -3.31 7.81 13.29
N VAL A 51 -3.98 8.03 14.44
CA VAL A 51 -5.44 7.96 14.57
C VAL A 51 -5.94 9.29 15.07
N SER A 52 -6.98 9.80 14.41
CA SER A 52 -7.70 11.00 14.82
C SER A 52 -9.21 10.72 14.84
N ALA A 53 -10.01 11.70 15.25
CA ALA A 53 -11.45 11.55 15.38
C ALA A 53 -12.19 11.16 14.07
N ARG A 54 -11.61 11.44 12.90
CA ARG A 54 -12.29 11.25 11.60
C ARG A 54 -11.48 10.46 10.57
N GLN A 55 -10.22 10.16 10.86
CA GLN A 55 -9.34 9.49 9.91
C GLN A 55 -8.23 8.70 10.60
N VAL A 56 -7.76 7.67 9.90
CA VAL A 56 -6.58 6.86 10.22
C VAL A 56 -5.56 7.04 9.10
N LYS A 57 -4.30 7.32 9.45
CA LYS A 57 -3.18 7.31 8.51
C LYS A 57 -2.41 6.00 8.63
N LEU A 58 -2.07 5.42 7.49
CA LEU A 58 -1.33 4.18 7.37
C LEU A 58 0.03 4.44 6.75
N ASP A 59 1.08 3.86 7.34
CA ASP A 59 2.38 3.67 6.69
C ASP A 59 2.42 2.28 6.07
N ILE A 60 2.64 2.21 4.76
CA ILE A 60 2.51 1.01 3.95
C ILE A 60 3.91 0.54 3.55
N THR A 61 4.17 -0.76 3.73
CA THR A 61 5.35 -1.42 3.18
C THR A 61 4.92 -2.35 2.05
N ALA A 62 5.58 -2.21 0.90
CA ALA A 62 5.49 -3.15 -0.22
C ALA A 62 6.89 -3.68 -0.51
N GLU A 63 7.04 -5.00 -0.45
CA GLU A 63 8.32 -5.69 -0.52
C GLU A 63 8.28 -6.82 -1.56
N CYS A 64 9.36 -6.94 -2.34
CA CYS A 64 9.57 -8.03 -3.28
C CYS A 64 10.94 -8.67 -2.96
N ALA A 65 10.96 -9.97 -2.66
CA ALA A 65 12.18 -10.72 -2.35
C ALA A 65 13.09 -10.05 -1.29
N GLY A 66 12.54 -9.61 -0.16
CA GLY A 66 13.33 -8.95 0.89
C GLY A 66 13.54 -7.45 0.69
N VAL A 67 13.10 -6.89 -0.44
CA VAL A 67 13.46 -5.52 -0.86
C VAL A 67 12.22 -4.63 -0.96
N LYS A 68 12.21 -3.53 -0.18
CA LYS A 68 11.18 -2.49 -0.30
C LYS A 68 11.22 -1.85 -1.69
N VAL A 69 10.07 -1.86 -2.37
CA VAL A 69 9.92 -1.32 -3.74
C VAL A 69 9.15 0.01 -3.80
N LEU A 70 8.37 0.30 -2.75
CA LEU A 70 7.75 1.59 -2.51
C LEU A 70 8.40 2.27 -1.31
N GLY A 71 8.73 3.55 -1.44
CA GLY A 71 9.13 4.43 -0.35
C GLY A 71 8.06 5.48 -0.09
N MET A 72 8.00 5.99 1.15
CA MET A 72 7.00 6.99 1.59
C MET A 72 5.57 6.60 1.15
N ALA A 73 5.23 5.31 1.22
CA ALA A 73 3.93 4.83 0.80
C ALA A 73 2.95 5.02 1.96
N LYS A 74 1.93 5.85 1.74
CA LYS A 74 0.96 6.23 2.76
C LYS A 74 -0.46 6.12 2.23
N ALA A 75 -1.40 5.88 3.13
CA ALA A 75 -2.82 6.05 2.85
C ALA A 75 -3.54 6.73 4.00
N THR A 76 -4.60 7.47 3.67
CA THR A 76 -5.53 8.05 4.63
C THR A 76 -6.89 7.39 4.46
N VAL A 77 -7.47 6.94 5.57
CA VAL A 77 -8.77 6.26 5.61
C VAL A 77 -9.73 7.08 6.46
N SER A 78 -10.86 7.48 5.89
CA SER A 78 -11.99 8.11 6.57
C SER A 78 -12.68 7.12 7.49
N LEU A 79 -13.06 7.57 8.68
CA LEU A 79 -13.89 6.83 9.63
C LEU A 79 -15.36 7.28 9.62
N LEU A 80 -15.70 8.22 8.73
CA LEU A 80 -17.06 8.70 8.47
C LEU A 80 -17.67 8.00 7.26
#